data_AF-S2JAG2-F1
#
_entry.id   AF-S2JAG2-F1
#
_cell.length_a   1.000
_cell.length_b   1.000
_cell.length_c   1.000
_cell.angle_alpha   90.00
_cell.angle_beta   90.00
_cell.angle_gamma   90.00
#
_symmetry.space_group_name_H-M   'P 1'
#
loop_
_entity.id
_entity.type
_entity.pdbx_description
1 polymer ?
#
loop_
_entity_poly.entity_id
_entity_poly.type
_entity_poly.pdbx_seq_one_letter_code
_entity_poly.pdbx_strand_id
1 'polypeptide(L)'
;MANTTTQPTLQDDKATAKIIDKIKQLQTSLATTAQRKDKLLLELNQEYERLAHKRQDQCNSLVEGWQSYQLDQKNDRQSDIAKRQIEFDRQLDALDEEKRRSWVSQKQDKSEICNQLLHYLKHCSTESALLTFPTDVLDQFWELQVQVPVLQAELPLTIAKLNGLLKDQVGSL
;
A
#
# COMPACT_ATOMS: atom_id res chain seq x y z
N MET A 1 2.46 -97.64 -73.92
CA MET A 1 3.83 -97.16 -73.63
C MET A 1 3.72 -95.74 -73.09
N ALA A 2 4.54 -95.42 -72.09
CA ALA A 2 4.30 -94.37 -71.10
C ALA A 2 4.34 -92.93 -71.65
N ASN A 3 3.33 -92.14 -71.30
CA ASN A 3 3.33 -90.68 -71.45
C ASN A 3 4.14 -90.08 -70.28
N THR A 4 5.37 -89.66 -70.54
CA THR A 4 6.18 -88.93 -69.58
C THR A 4 5.86 -87.44 -69.66
N THR A 5 4.95 -87.00 -68.81
CA THR A 5 4.73 -85.58 -68.50
C THR A 5 5.97 -85.07 -67.76
N THR A 6 6.82 -84.30 -68.43
CA THR A 6 7.91 -83.56 -67.80
C THR A 6 7.34 -82.39 -67.03
N GLN A 7 7.35 -82.47 -65.70
CA GLN A 7 7.15 -81.31 -64.82
C GLN A 7 8.22 -80.25 -65.16
N PRO A 8 7.85 -78.98 -65.39
CA PRO A 8 8.83 -77.93 -65.53
C PRO A 8 9.46 -77.68 -64.15
N THR A 9 10.74 -78.00 -64.04
CA THR A 9 11.56 -77.60 -62.88
C THR A 9 11.78 -76.10 -62.99
N LEU A 10 11.29 -75.32 -62.01
CA LEU A 10 11.64 -73.91 -61.87
C LEU A 10 13.15 -73.82 -61.71
N GLN A 11 13.86 -73.38 -62.75
CA GLN A 11 15.25 -72.97 -62.61
C GLN A 11 15.24 -71.69 -61.77
N ASP A 12 16.06 -71.67 -60.71
CA ASP A 12 16.34 -70.45 -59.98
C ASP A 12 17.02 -69.45 -60.93
N ASP A 13 16.20 -68.61 -61.55
CA ASP A 13 16.67 -67.60 -62.48
C ASP A 13 17.56 -66.61 -61.72
N LYS A 14 18.74 -66.31 -62.28
CA LYS A 14 19.64 -65.25 -61.79
C LYS A 14 18.92 -63.91 -61.60
N ALA A 15 17.80 -63.69 -62.30
CA ALA A 15 16.92 -62.54 -62.13
C ALA A 15 16.18 -62.56 -60.78
N THR A 16 15.64 -63.71 -60.36
CA THR A 16 14.95 -63.90 -59.08
C THR A 16 15.90 -63.68 -57.90
N ALA A 17 17.13 -64.21 -57.98
CA ALA A 17 18.15 -63.96 -56.96
C ALA A 17 18.51 -62.47 -56.82
N LYS A 18 18.67 -61.75 -57.94
CA LYS A 18 18.91 -60.29 -57.94
C LYS A 18 17.74 -59.50 -57.33
N ILE A 19 16.51 -59.93 -57.58
CA ILE A 19 15.32 -59.29 -57.00
C ILE A 19 15.29 -59.51 -55.47
N ILE A 20 15.58 -60.71 -55.00
CA ILE A 20 15.66 -61.03 -53.56
C ILE A 20 16.73 -60.18 -52.87
N ASP A 21 17.91 -60.03 -53.47
CA ASP A 21 18.97 -59.19 -52.92
C ASP A 21 18.58 -57.70 -52.88
N LYS A 22 17.89 -57.21 -53.92
CA LYS A 22 17.35 -55.83 -53.94
C LYS A 22 16.31 -55.62 -52.83
N ILE A 23 15.42 -56.59 -52.60
CA ILE A 23 14.42 -56.54 -51.53
C ILE A 23 15.11 -56.49 -50.16
N LYS A 24 16.11 -57.34 -49.93
CA LYS A 24 16.90 -57.31 -48.68
C LYS A 24 17.59 -55.96 -48.48
N GLN A 25 18.20 -55.39 -49.53
CA GLN A 25 18.83 -54.07 -49.46
C GLN A 25 17.81 -52.96 -49.12
N LEU A 26 16.63 -52.99 -49.72
CA LEU A 26 15.56 -52.02 -49.44
C LEU A 26 15.03 -52.17 -48.01
N GLN A 27 14.85 -53.40 -47.52
CA GLN A 27 14.44 -53.66 -46.14
C GLN A 27 15.47 -53.12 -45.14
N THR A 28 16.76 -53.37 -45.37
CA THR A 28 17.83 -52.82 -44.53
C THR A 28 17.85 -51.30 -44.58
N SER A 29 17.76 -50.69 -45.77
CA SER A 29 17.74 -49.23 -45.94
C SER A 29 16.54 -48.59 -45.23
N LEU A 30 15.36 -49.23 -45.30
CA LEU A 30 14.16 -48.79 -44.59
C LEU A 30 14.35 -48.85 -43.08
N ALA A 31 14.89 -49.97 -42.56
CA ALA A 31 15.17 -50.14 -41.14
C ALA A 31 16.18 -49.09 -40.63
N THR A 32 17.25 -48.83 -41.37
CA THR A 32 18.24 -47.79 -41.02
C THR A 32 17.62 -46.39 -41.03
N THR A 33 16.74 -46.11 -42.00
CA THR A 33 16.06 -44.81 -42.09
C THR A 33 15.08 -44.60 -40.95
N ALA A 34 14.31 -45.64 -40.58
CA ALA A 34 13.43 -45.60 -39.42
C ALA A 34 14.21 -45.36 -38.12
N GLN A 35 15.29 -46.12 -37.89
CA GLN A 35 16.15 -45.95 -36.71
C GLN A 35 16.77 -44.54 -36.64
N ARG A 36 17.19 -43.97 -37.78
CA ARG A 36 17.71 -42.60 -37.85
C ARG A 36 16.63 -41.57 -37.50
N LYS A 37 15.41 -41.76 -37.99
CA LYS A 37 14.28 -40.88 -37.67
C LYS A 37 13.95 -40.93 -36.18
N ASP A 38 13.90 -42.12 -35.59
CA ASP A 38 13.60 -42.28 -34.16
C ASP A 38 14.68 -41.62 -33.28
N LYS A 39 15.96 -41.75 -33.66
CA LYS A 39 17.05 -41.05 -32.99
C LYS A 39 16.91 -39.53 -33.06
N LEU A 40 16.58 -38.98 -34.23
CA LEU A 40 16.37 -37.54 -34.41
C LEU A 40 15.17 -37.03 -33.61
N LEU A 41 14.09 -37.80 -33.54
CA LEU A 41 12.92 -37.44 -32.73
C LEU A 41 13.25 -37.43 -31.23
N LEU A 42 14.05 -38.38 -30.77
CA LEU A 42 14.53 -38.41 -29.38
C LEU A 42 15.40 -37.19 -29.05
N GLU A 43 16.38 -36.88 -29.91
CA GLU A 43 17.25 -35.71 -29.75
C GLU A 43 16.41 -34.41 -29.74
N LEU A 44 15.45 -34.28 -30.65
CA LEU A 44 14.57 -33.13 -30.71
C LEU A 44 13.73 -32.99 -29.43
N ASN A 45 13.15 -34.09 -28.93
CA ASN A 45 12.36 -34.06 -27.69
C ASN A 45 13.20 -33.64 -26.48
N GLN A 46 14.44 -34.13 -26.38
CA GLN A 46 15.36 -33.73 -25.31
C GLN A 46 15.72 -32.23 -25.38
N GLU A 47 15.93 -31.68 -26.57
CA GLU A 47 16.17 -30.24 -26.74
C GLU A 47 14.94 -29.41 -26.38
N TYR A 48 13.73 -29.88 -26.72
CA TYR A 48 12.49 -29.23 -26.30
C TYR A 48 12.32 -29.21 -24.78
N GLU A 49 12.59 -30.33 -24.09
CA GLU A 49 12.54 -30.40 -22.63
C GLU A 49 13.56 -29.46 -21.98
N ARG A 50 14.81 -29.44 -22.48
CA ARG A 50 15.84 -28.51 -22.02
C ARG A 50 15.42 -27.05 -22.21
N LEU A 51 14.85 -26.71 -23.36
CA LEU A 51 14.35 -25.37 -23.63
C LEU A 51 13.18 -25.00 -22.71
N ALA A 52 12.26 -25.93 -22.47
CA ALA A 52 11.13 -25.72 -21.58
C ALA A 52 11.60 -25.43 -20.14
N HIS A 53 12.54 -26.23 -19.62
CA HIS A 53 13.14 -25.98 -18.30
C HIS A 53 13.83 -24.63 -18.24
N LYS A 54 14.66 -24.30 -19.23
CA LYS A 54 15.35 -23.00 -19.27
C LYS A 54 14.37 -21.82 -19.29
N ARG A 55 13.27 -21.93 -20.04
CA ARG A 55 12.22 -20.90 -20.06
C ARG A 55 11.50 -20.81 -18.72
N GLN A 56 11.21 -21.94 -18.08
CA GLN A 56 10.60 -21.95 -16.77
C GLN A 56 11.50 -21.26 -15.73
N ASP A 57 12.81 -21.56 -15.74
CA ASP A 57 13.78 -20.94 -14.83
C ASP A 57 13.87 -19.43 -15.07
N GLN A 58 13.87 -18.99 -16.32
CA GLN A 58 13.84 -17.57 -16.68
C GLN A 58 12.56 -16.88 -16.18
N CYS A 59 11.40 -17.51 -16.36
CA CYS A 59 10.14 -16.98 -15.85
C CYS A 59 10.15 -16.88 -14.31
N ASN A 60 10.64 -17.91 -13.63
CA ASN A 60 10.74 -17.91 -12.16
C ASN A 60 11.67 -16.78 -11.68
N SER A 61 12.83 -16.63 -12.30
CA SER A 61 13.79 -15.55 -11.97
C SER A 61 13.19 -14.16 -12.19
N LEU A 62 12.42 -13.96 -13.26
CA LEU A 62 11.73 -12.69 -13.49
C LEU A 62 10.66 -12.41 -12.44
N VAL A 63 9.91 -13.43 -12.02
CA VAL A 63 8.90 -13.31 -10.96
C VAL A 63 9.56 -12.95 -9.62
N GLU A 64 10.65 -13.61 -9.25
CA GLU A 64 11.42 -13.32 -8.03
C GLU A 64 11.99 -11.90 -8.04
N GLY A 65 12.55 -11.48 -9.18
CA GLY A 65 13.05 -10.11 -9.36
C GLY A 65 11.96 -9.06 -9.24
N TRP A 66 10.78 -9.33 -9.82
CA TRP A 66 9.62 -8.45 -9.71
C TRP A 66 9.09 -8.34 -8.27
N GLN A 67 9.00 -9.48 -7.56
CA GLN A 67 8.57 -9.50 -6.16
C GLN A 67 9.52 -8.72 -5.26
N SER A 68 10.83 -8.88 -5.47
CA SER A 68 11.86 -8.11 -4.75
C SER A 68 11.71 -6.61 -5.00
N TYR A 69 11.57 -6.20 -6.25
CA TYR A 69 11.33 -4.81 -6.61
C TYR A 69 10.06 -4.23 -5.96
N GLN A 70 8.97 -4.99 -5.93
CA GLN A 70 7.73 -4.56 -5.27
C GLN A 70 7.91 -4.38 -3.75
N LEU A 71 8.69 -5.25 -3.11
CA LEU A 71 9.01 -5.13 -1.69
C LEU A 71 9.84 -3.87 -1.41
N ASP A 72 10.86 -3.61 -2.22
CA ASP A 72 11.70 -2.42 -2.09
C ASP A 72 10.87 -1.14 -2.28
N GLN A 73 10.02 -1.09 -3.30
CA GLN A 73 9.08 0.02 -3.53
C GLN A 73 8.13 0.25 -2.35
N LYS A 74 7.66 -0.82 -1.70
CA LYS A 74 6.81 -0.70 -0.52
C LYS A 74 7.58 -0.09 0.64
N ASN A 75 8.82 -0.56 0.88
CA ASN A 75 9.67 -0.06 1.95
C ASN A 75 10.04 1.42 1.74
N ASP A 76 10.37 1.80 0.51
CA ASP A 76 10.67 3.19 0.15
C ASP A 76 9.48 4.11 0.43
N ARG A 77 8.28 3.72 -0.04
CA ARG A 77 7.05 4.49 0.23
C ARG A 77 6.76 4.60 1.72
N GLN A 78 6.97 3.54 2.49
CA GLN A 78 6.77 3.56 3.93
C GLN A 78 7.77 4.49 4.63
N SER A 79 9.02 4.50 4.19
CA SER A 79 10.04 5.45 4.67
C SER A 79 9.64 6.90 4.38
N ASP A 80 9.16 7.19 3.16
CA ASP A 80 8.74 8.52 2.78
C ASP A 80 7.49 9.01 3.54
N ILE A 81 6.54 8.11 3.80
CA ILE A 81 5.39 8.42 4.67
C ILE A 81 5.89 8.78 6.08
N ALA A 82 6.82 8.01 6.65
CA ALA A 82 7.36 8.30 7.98
C ALA A 82 8.09 9.65 8.03
N LYS A 83 8.88 9.99 7.00
CA LYS A 83 9.53 11.30 6.90
C LYS A 83 8.51 12.44 6.82
N ARG A 84 7.44 12.26 6.04
CA ARG A 84 6.37 13.27 5.93
C ARG A 84 5.62 13.43 7.25
N GLN A 85 5.37 12.35 7.97
CA GLN A 85 4.73 12.43 9.28
C GLN A 85 5.59 13.26 10.25
N ILE A 86 6.90 13.00 10.32
CA ILE A 86 7.82 13.77 11.16
C ILE A 86 7.83 15.25 10.76
N GLU A 87 7.82 15.55 9.47
CA GLU A 87 7.77 16.94 8.98
C GLU A 87 6.43 17.61 9.34
N PHE A 88 5.31 16.90 9.22
CA PHE A 88 4.01 17.43 9.65
C PHE A 88 3.97 17.71 11.16
N ASP A 89 4.46 16.78 11.98
CA ASP A 89 4.51 16.96 13.44
C ASP A 89 5.39 18.16 13.79
N ARG A 90 6.54 18.32 13.13
CA ARG A 90 7.41 19.49 13.29
C ARG A 90 6.72 20.80 12.89
N GLN A 91 5.94 20.80 11.82
CA GLN A 91 5.19 21.97 11.38
C GLN A 91 4.07 22.33 12.37
N LEU A 92 3.39 21.34 12.94
CA LEU A 92 2.39 21.54 14.00
C LEU A 92 3.03 22.14 15.25
N ASP A 93 4.17 21.59 15.70
CA ASP A 93 4.91 22.13 16.85
C ASP A 93 5.33 23.58 16.64
N ALA A 94 5.82 23.91 15.44
CA ALA A 94 6.19 25.28 15.09
C ALA A 94 4.98 26.23 15.11
N LEU A 95 3.83 25.76 14.62
CA LEU A 95 2.59 26.55 14.60
C LEU A 95 2.04 26.77 16.01
N ASP A 96 2.11 25.76 16.88
CA ASP A 96 1.71 25.87 18.27
C ASP A 96 2.63 26.80 19.06
N GLU A 97 3.94 26.75 18.79
CA GLU A 97 4.91 27.66 19.40
C GLU A 97 4.69 29.12 18.94
N GLU A 98 4.42 29.34 17.65
CA GLU A 98 4.05 30.66 17.11
C GLU A 98 2.76 31.18 17.75
N LYS A 99 1.73 30.32 17.89
CA LYS A 99 0.50 30.66 18.61
C LYS A 99 0.79 31.05 20.06
N ARG A 100 1.59 30.26 20.79
CA ARG A 100 1.99 30.60 22.17
C ARG A 100 2.71 31.94 22.24
N ARG A 101 3.66 32.21 21.34
CA ARG A 101 4.38 33.50 21.29
C ARG A 101 3.45 34.67 21.00
N SER A 102 2.58 34.53 20.01
CA SER A 102 1.57 35.55 19.70
C SER A 102 0.63 35.79 20.88
N TRP A 103 0.25 34.75 21.61
CA TRP A 103 -0.61 34.83 22.79
C TRP A 103 0.09 35.50 23.98
N VAL A 104 1.36 35.18 24.24
CA VAL A 104 2.16 35.83 25.29
C VAL A 104 2.40 37.31 24.95
N SER A 105 2.60 37.64 23.67
CA SER A 105 2.75 39.02 23.19
C SER A 105 1.43 39.81 23.22
N GLN A 106 0.29 39.14 23.02
CA GLN A 106 -1.07 39.70 23.16
C GLN A 106 -1.61 39.71 24.58
N LYS A 107 -0.77 39.43 25.60
CA LYS A 107 -1.01 39.97 26.94
C LYS A 107 -0.81 41.49 26.92
N GLN A 108 -1.63 42.18 26.12
CA GLN A 108 -2.04 43.54 26.46
C GLN A 108 -2.49 43.49 27.91
N ASP A 109 -1.97 44.42 28.70
CA ASP A 109 -2.32 44.59 30.10
C ASP A 109 -3.81 45.02 30.20
N LYS A 110 -4.72 44.07 29.96
CA LYS A 110 -6.16 44.28 30.06
C LYS A 110 -6.61 44.32 31.53
N SER A 111 -5.66 44.36 32.47
CA SER A 111 -5.94 44.50 33.90
C SER A 111 -6.72 45.79 34.17
N GLU A 112 -6.44 46.86 33.42
CA GLU A 112 -7.13 48.14 33.55
C GLU A 112 -8.62 48.03 33.14
N ILE A 113 -8.91 47.37 32.02
CA ILE A 113 -10.29 47.08 31.58
C ILE A 113 -10.99 46.17 32.61
N CYS A 114 -10.34 45.10 33.06
CA CYS A 114 -10.88 44.21 34.09
C CYS A 114 -11.16 44.94 35.42
N ASN A 115 -10.28 45.85 35.84
CA ASN A 115 -10.45 46.63 37.06
C ASN A 115 -11.61 47.62 36.93
N GLN A 116 -11.79 48.24 35.76
CA GLN A 116 -12.92 49.12 35.46
C GLN A 116 -14.25 48.35 35.49
N LEU A 117 -14.32 47.18 34.85
CA LEU A 117 -15.49 46.30 34.87
C LEU A 117 -15.79 45.77 36.28
N LEU A 118 -14.78 45.36 37.05
CA LEU A 118 -14.93 44.93 38.44
C LEU A 118 -15.44 46.05 39.35
N HIS A 119 -14.94 47.28 39.16
CA HIS A 119 -15.42 48.44 39.88
C HIS A 119 -16.90 48.70 39.55
N TYR A 120 -17.28 48.63 38.28
CA TYR A 120 -18.67 48.78 37.84
C TYR A 120 -19.60 47.71 38.44
N LEU A 121 -19.17 46.44 38.40
CA LEU A 121 -19.94 45.30 38.95
C LEU A 121 -20.11 45.39 40.47
N LYS A 122 -19.12 45.90 41.21
CA LYS A 122 -19.22 46.11 42.67
C LYS A 122 -20.26 47.15 43.07
N HIS A 123 -20.56 48.10 42.18
CA HIS A 123 -21.53 49.18 42.41
C HIS A 123 -22.88 48.94 41.73
N CYS A 124 -23.02 47.85 40.98
CA CYS A 124 -24.32 47.40 40.48
C CYS A 124 -25.10 46.73 41.61
N SER A 125 -26.17 47.38 42.06
CA SER A 125 -27.12 46.76 42.98
C SER A 125 -27.80 45.56 42.31
N THR A 126 -27.70 44.39 42.94
CA THR A 126 -28.26 43.10 42.47
C THR A 126 -29.78 43.00 42.61
N GLU A 127 -30.48 44.09 42.95
CA GLU A 127 -31.92 44.09 43.20
C GLU A 127 -32.80 44.06 41.93
N SER A 128 -32.21 44.10 40.73
CA SER A 128 -32.95 43.94 39.47
C SER A 128 -32.61 42.64 38.76
N ALA A 129 -33.65 41.87 38.41
CA ALA A 129 -33.58 40.65 37.61
C ALA A 129 -33.02 40.86 36.18
N LEU A 130 -32.79 42.12 35.79
CA LEU A 130 -32.13 42.52 34.55
C LEU A 130 -30.92 43.39 34.89
N LEU A 131 -29.72 42.90 34.60
CA LEU A 131 -28.50 43.69 34.57
C LEU A 131 -28.45 44.44 33.23
N THR A 132 -28.86 45.71 33.23
CA THR A 132 -28.64 46.60 32.08
C THR A 132 -27.28 47.27 32.20
N PHE A 133 -26.38 46.93 31.27
CA PHE A 133 -25.05 47.53 31.19
C PHE A 133 -25.05 48.74 30.25
N PRO A 134 -24.40 49.86 30.63
CA PRO A 134 -24.05 50.96 29.75
C PRO A 134 -23.25 50.46 28.54
N THR A 135 -23.43 51.09 27.38
CA THR A 135 -22.82 50.65 26.11
C THR A 135 -21.29 50.67 26.18
N ASP A 136 -20.71 51.65 26.86
CA ASP A 136 -19.28 51.76 27.14
C ASP A 136 -18.73 50.58 27.97
N VAL A 137 -19.50 50.09 28.94
CA VAL A 137 -19.15 48.91 29.76
C VAL A 137 -19.26 47.62 28.94
N LEU A 138 -20.26 47.53 28.06
CA LEU A 138 -20.41 46.40 27.13
C LEU A 138 -19.27 46.38 26.10
N ASP A 139 -18.90 47.53 25.54
CA ASP A 139 -17.81 47.65 24.59
C ASP A 139 -16.48 47.22 25.25
N GLN A 140 -16.22 47.65 26.48
CA GLN A 140 -15.08 47.19 27.29
C GLN A 140 -15.10 45.69 27.56
N PHE A 141 -16.28 45.12 27.84
CA PHE A 141 -16.43 43.67 28.01
C PHE A 141 -16.15 42.90 26.72
N TRP A 142 -16.59 43.41 25.57
CA TRP A 142 -16.34 42.78 24.27
C TRP A 142 -14.88 42.97 23.79
N GLU A 143 -14.25 44.09 24.11
CA GLU A 143 -12.82 44.37 23.86
C GLU A 143 -11.89 43.41 24.61
N LEU A 144 -12.34 42.84 25.73
CA LEU A 144 -11.59 41.79 26.42
C LEU A 144 -11.32 40.59 25.52
N GLN A 145 -12.12 40.36 24.45
CA GLN A 145 -12.03 39.20 23.55
C GLN A 145 -11.53 37.98 24.31
N VAL A 146 -12.35 37.50 25.24
CA VAL A 146 -12.00 36.36 26.10
C VAL A 146 -12.02 35.09 25.24
N GLN A 147 -10.97 34.91 24.45
CA GLN A 147 -10.62 33.60 23.91
C GLN A 147 -9.97 32.85 25.05
N VAL A 148 -10.77 32.12 25.84
CA VAL A 148 -10.21 31.15 26.78
C VAL A 148 -9.59 30.06 25.92
N PRO A 149 -8.24 29.95 25.84
CA PRO A 149 -7.63 28.86 25.12
C PRO A 149 -7.77 27.66 26.04
N VAL A 150 -8.84 26.90 25.85
CA VAL A 150 -8.88 25.60 26.49
C VAL A 150 -8.23 24.65 25.50
N LEU A 151 -6.95 24.37 25.72
CA LEU A 151 -6.30 23.23 25.05
C LEU A 151 -7.19 22.00 25.28
N GLN A 152 -7.29 21.11 24.29
CA GLN A 152 -8.17 19.94 24.42
C GLN A 152 -7.85 19.09 25.68
N ALA A 153 -6.60 19.12 26.14
CA ALA A 153 -6.15 18.52 27.39
C ALA A 153 -6.67 19.22 28.66
N GLU A 154 -6.98 20.52 28.61
CA GLU A 154 -7.40 21.34 29.75
C GLU A 154 -8.94 21.44 29.87
N LEU A 155 -9.67 21.01 28.84
CA LEU A 155 -11.13 21.03 28.76
C LEU A 155 -11.80 20.28 29.92
N PRO A 156 -11.38 19.05 30.27
CA PRO A 156 -11.99 18.31 31.37
C PRO A 156 -11.87 19.03 32.72
N LEU A 157 -10.71 19.62 33.01
CA LEU A 157 -10.44 20.32 34.26
C LEU A 157 -11.21 21.64 34.35
N THR A 158 -11.25 22.40 33.26
CA THR A 158 -11.99 23.67 33.20
C THR A 158 -13.50 23.42 33.34
N ILE A 159 -14.04 22.41 32.66
CA ILE A 159 -15.44 22.00 32.80
C ILE A 159 -15.75 21.59 34.25
N ALA A 160 -14.89 20.79 34.88
CA ALA A 160 -15.09 20.35 36.26
C ALA A 160 -15.11 21.55 37.24
N LYS A 161 -14.22 22.52 37.04
CA LYS A 161 -14.13 23.74 37.86
C LYS A 161 -15.36 24.64 37.70
N LEU A 162 -15.81 24.85 36.46
CA LEU A 162 -17.02 25.63 36.18
C LEU A 162 -18.28 24.97 36.77
N ASN A 163 -18.40 23.64 36.65
CA ASN A 163 -19.48 22.89 37.27
C ASN A 163 -19.46 22.97 38.81
N GLY A 164 -18.28 23.02 39.42
CA GLY A 164 -18.13 23.24 40.87
C GLY A 164 -18.68 24.61 41.28
N LEU A 165 -18.24 25.68 40.61
CA LEU A 165 -18.70 27.04 40.88
C LEU A 165 -20.22 27.21 40.69
N LEU A 166 -20.80 26.51 39.71
CA LEU A 166 -22.23 26.53 39.46
C LEU A 166 -23.02 25.86 40.60
N LYS A 167 -22.50 24.76 41.15
CA LYS A 167 -23.12 24.07 42.30
C LYS A 167 -23.01 24.89 43.58
N ASP A 168 -21.90 25.57 43.78
CA ASP A 168 -21.68 26.42 44.95
C ASP A 168 -22.61 27.66 44.95
N GLN A 169 -22.98 28.18 43.78
CA GLN A 169 -23.98 29.26 43.67
C GLN A 169 -25.43 28.77 43.86
N VAL A 170 -25.75 27.54 43.44
CA VAL A 170 -27.10 26.98 43.60
C VAL A 170 -27.34 26.45 45.02
N GLY A 171 -26.28 26.16 45.79
CA GLY A 171 -26.36 25.70 47.18
C GLY A 171 -26.43 26.80 48.24
N SER A 172 -26.46 28.09 47.85
CA SER A 172 -26.52 29.24 48.76
C SER A 172 -27.87 29.98 48.75
N LEU A 173 -28.95 29.28 48.39
CA LEU A 173 -30.35 29.70 48.56
C LEU A 173 -31.01 28.91 49.69
#